data_AF-A0A1H6ENS8-F1
#
_entry.id   AF-A0A1H6ENS8-F1
#
_cell.length_a   1.000
_cell.length_b   1.000
_cell.length_c   1.000
_cell.angle_alpha   90.00
_cell.angle_beta   90.00
_cell.angle_gamma   90.00
#
_symmetry.space_group_name_H-M   'P 1'
#
loop_
_entity.id
_entity.type
_entity.pdbx_description
1 polymer ?
#
loop_
_entity_poly.entity_id
_entity_poly.type
_entity_poly.pdbx_seq_one_letter_code
_entity_poly.pdbx_strand_id
1 'polypeptide(L)' 'MSRKIAGFLIILGAFMIFEWVNLGFNLADGHPTSFYVVHGILIAVNIVLAVVLGVIGWRGLRAAGAGRVKDRRGDAG' A
#
# COMPACT_ATOMS: atom_id res chain seq x y z
N MET A 1 -5.52 -14.69 4.08
CA MET A 1 -4.26 -13.96 3.84
C MET A 1 -3.29 -14.24 4.98
N SER A 2 -2.04 -14.60 4.71
CA SER A 2 -1.04 -14.83 5.76
C SER A 2 -0.50 -13.49 6.29
N ARG A 3 0.02 -13.48 7.53
CA ARG A 3 0.66 -12.28 8.13
C ARG A 3 1.83 -11.76 7.28
N LYS A 4 2.56 -12.65 6.60
CA LYS A 4 3.67 -12.31 5.70
C LYS A 4 3.16 -11.52 4.49
N ILE A 5 2.10 -11.99 3.84
CA ILE A 5 1.49 -11.30 2.68
C ILE A 5 0.90 -9.96 3.12
N ALA A 6 0.22 -9.92 4.27
CA ALA A 6 -0.36 -8.68 4.79
C ALA A 6 0.72 -7.62 5.08
N GLY A 7 1.83 -8.02 5.71
CA GLY A 7 2.99 -7.14 5.91
C GLY A 7 3.62 -6.68 4.59
N PHE A 8 3.77 -7.59 3.63
CA PHE A 8 4.27 -7.26 2.29
C PHE A 8 3.41 -6.20 1.60
N LEU A 9 2.07 -6.34 1.63
CA LEU A 9 1.18 -5.36 1.00
C LEU A 9 1.28 -3.96 1.62
N ILE A 10 1.49 -3.88 2.94
CA ILE A 10 1.69 -2.59 3.62
C ILE A 10 3.02 -1.97 3.21
N ILE A 11 4.11 -2.75 3.21
CA ILE A 11 5.44 -2.25 2.81
C ILE A 11 5.42 -1.83 1.34
N LEU A 12 4.82 -2.64 0.46
CA LEU A 12 4.66 -2.32 -0.95
C LEU A 12 3.86 -1.03 -1.14
N GLY A 13 2.73 -0.88 -0.44
CA GLY A 13 1.95 0.36 -0.49
C GLY A 13 2.75 1.58 -0.03
N ALA A 14 3.51 1.47 1.06
CA ALA A 14 4.38 2.56 1.52
C ALA A 14 5.49 2.90 0.50
N PHE A 15 6.13 1.89 -0.09
CA PHE A 15 7.14 2.07 -1.13
C PHE A 15 6.56 2.72 -2.39
N MET A 16 5.37 2.29 -2.82
CA MET A 16 4.67 2.93 -3.94
C MET A 16 4.42 4.41 -3.65
N ILE A 17 3.90 4.77 -2.47
CA ILE A 17 3.68 6.17 -2.11
C ILE A 17 4.99 6.96 -2.21
N PHE A 18 6.08 6.42 -1.66
CA PHE A 18 7.39 7.05 -1.71
C PHE A 18 7.86 7.33 -3.14
N GLU A 19 7.90 6.30 -4.01
CA GLU A 19 8.39 6.42 -5.39
C GLU A 19 7.54 7.38 -6.22
N TRP A 20 6.21 7.29 -6.12
CA TRP A 20 5.31 8.11 -6.95
C TRP A 20 5.26 9.57 -6.49
N VAL A 21 5.37 9.82 -5.18
CA VAL A 21 5.53 11.19 -4.66
C VAL A 21 6.90 11.76 -5.07
N ASN A 22 7.96 10.96 -4.95
CA ASN A 22 9.30 11.38 -5.36
C ASN A 22 9.35 11.69 -6.86
N LEU A 23 8.75 10.86 -7.72
CA LEU A 23 8.59 11.15 -9.14
C LEU A 23 7.87 12.49 -9.34
N GLY A 24 6.75 12.72 -8.64
CA GLY A 24 6.01 13.99 -8.71
C GLY A 24 6.85 15.24 -8.48
N PHE A 25 7.79 15.19 -7.53
CA PHE A 25 8.74 16.29 -7.27
C PHE A 25 9.92 16.35 -8.25
N ASN A 26 10.24 15.24 -8.90
CA ASN A 26 11.39 15.11 -9.82
C ASN A 26 10.96 15.06 -11.30
N LEU A 27 9.75 15.51 -11.64
CA LEU A 27 9.42 15.76 -13.05
C LEU A 27 10.33 16.88 -13.57
N ALA A 28 11.03 16.60 -14.66
CA ALA A 28 11.84 17.61 -15.33
C ALA A 28 10.96 18.68 -15.99
N ASP A 29 11.46 19.91 -16.01
CA ASP A 29 10.84 21.01 -16.74
C ASP A 29 11.15 20.91 -18.25
N GLY A 30 10.36 21.63 -19.06
CA GLY A 30 10.59 21.75 -20.50
C GLY A 30 9.89 20.70 -21.37
N HIS A 31 8.93 19.95 -20.84
CA HIS A 31 8.14 18.98 -21.60
C HIS A 31 6.79 19.56 -22.09
N PRO A 32 6.13 18.92 -23.08
CA PRO A 32 4.77 19.29 -23.48
C PRO A 32 3.75 19.07 -22.35
N THR A 33 2.65 19.84 -22.33
CA THR A 33 1.59 19.68 -21.31
C THR A 33 1.07 18.25 -21.18
N SER A 34 0.97 17.52 -22.29
CA SER A 34 0.54 16.11 -22.29
C SER A 34 1.44 15.20 -21.46
N PHE A 35 2.75 15.48 -21.38
CA PHE A 35 3.68 14.75 -20.53
C PHE A 35 3.28 14.87 -19.06
N TYR A 36 3.03 16.09 -18.58
CA TYR A 36 2.64 16.35 -17.19
C TYR A 36 1.27 15.77 -16.86
N VAL A 37 0.31 15.83 -17.79
CA VAL A 37 -1.02 15.25 -17.59
C VAL A 37 -0.95 13.73 -17.42
N VAL A 38 -0.22 13.04 -18.30
CA VAL A 38 -0.08 11.58 -18.23
C VAL A 38 0.61 11.15 -16.93
N HIS A 39 1.72 11.80 -16.59
CA HIS A 39 2.44 11.48 -15.35
C HIS A 39 1.63 11.82 -14.11
N GLY A 40 0.91 12.96 -14.11
CA GLY A 40 0.00 13.33 -13.02
C GLY A 40 -1.09 12.27 -12.79
N ILE A 41 -1.70 11.75 -13.86
CA ILE A 41 -2.68 10.66 -13.77
C ILE A 41 -2.02 9.38 -13.24
N LEU A 42 -0.85 9.00 -13.76
CA LEU A 42 -0.11 7.82 -13.33
C LEU A 42 0.21 7.88 -11.82
N ILE A 43 0.71 9.02 -11.34
CA ILE A 43 0.97 9.26 -9.92
C ILE A 43 -0.34 9.11 -9.13
N ALA A 44 -1.39 9.84 -9.50
CA ALA A 44 -2.66 9.84 -8.77
C ALA A 44 -3.26 8.43 -8.64
N VAL A 45 -3.35 7.69 -9.75
CA VAL A 45 -3.89 6.32 -9.77
C VAL A 45 -3.05 5.39 -8.89
N ASN A 46 -1.72 5.47 -8.98
CA ASN A 46 -0.86 4.60 -8.17
C ASN A 46 -0.91 4.92 -6.68
N ILE A 47 -1.06 6.19 -6.29
CA ILE A 47 -1.30 6.56 -4.89
C ILE A 47 -2.61 5.96 -4.39
N VAL A 48 -3.68 6.02 -5.17
CA VAL A 48 -4.96 5.37 -4.81
C VAL A 48 -4.78 3.86 -4.65
N LEU A 49 -4.09 3.20 -5.59
CA LEU A 49 -3.81 1.76 -5.50
C LEU A 49 -2.98 1.42 -4.26
N ALA A 50 -1.95 2.21 -3.95
CA ALA A 50 -1.11 2.03 -2.77
C ALA A 50 -1.93 2.11 -1.47
N VAL A 51 -2.84 3.07 -1.38
CA VAL A 51 -3.77 3.20 -0.24
C VAL A 51 -4.69 1.98 -0.14
N VAL A 52 -5.27 1.53 -1.26
CA VAL A 52 -6.13 0.32 -1.28
C VAL A 52 -5.35 -0.91 -0.80
N LEU A 53 -4.13 -1.13 -1.31
CA LEU A 53 -3.28 -2.24 -0.89
C LEU A 53 -2.92 -2.14 0.60
N GLY A 54 -2.60 -0.95 1.09
CA GLY A 54 -2.34 -0.70 2.51
C GLY A 54 -3.54 -1.03 3.39
N VAL A 55 -4.75 -0.62 2.98
CA VAL A 55 -6.01 -0.95 3.69
C VAL A 55 -6.26 -2.46 3.69
N ILE A 56 -6.05 -3.15 2.57
CA ILE A 56 -6.21 -4.61 2.48
C ILE A 56 -5.21 -5.32 3.39
N GLY A 57 -3.93 -4.93 3.35
CA GLY A 57 -2.89 -5.45 4.22
C GLY A 57 -3.19 -5.23 5.71
N TRP A 58 -3.63 -4.02 6.07
CA TRP A 58 -4.03 -3.67 7.44
C TRP A 58 -5.18 -4.55 7.96
N ARG A 59 -6.22 -4.74 7.13
CA ARG A 59 -7.34 -5.63 7.46
C ARG A 59 -6.87 -7.07 7.62
N GLY A 60 -5.96 -7.54 6.77
CA GLY A 60 -5.33 -8.86 6.86
C GLY A 60 -4.58 -9.08 8.17
N LEU A 61 -3.84 -8.07 8.66
CA LEU A 61 -3.16 -8.14 9.95
C LEU A 61 -4.12 -8.18 11.14
N ARG A 62 -5.18 -7.35 11.13
CA ARG A 62 -6.19 -7.35 12.22
C ARG A 62 -6.93 -8.69 12.30
N ALA A 63 -7.32 -9.28 11.18
CA ALA A 63 -7.98 -10.58 11.15
C ALA A 63 -7.08 -11.71 11.66
N ALA A 64 -5.79 -11.69 11.31
CA ALA A 64 -4.82 -12.69 11.78
C ALA A 64 -4.46 -12.53 13.27
N GLY A 65 -4.62 -11.34 13.84
CA GLY A 65 -4.46 -11.10 15.28
C GLY A 65 -5.58 -11.73 16.11
N ALA A 66 -6.83 -11.65 15.64
CA ALA A 66 -8.00 -12.19 16.34
C ALA A 66 -8.01 -13.73 16.40
N GLY A 67 -7.56 -14.41 15.33
CA GLY A 67 -7.49 -15.88 15.31
C GLY A 67 -6.49 -16.46 16.32
N ARG A 68 -5.34 -15.81 16.50
CA ARG A 68 -4.29 -16.29 17.42
C ARG A 68 -4.64 -16.13 18.90
N VAL A 69 -5.50 -15.17 19.25
CA VAL A 69 -6.03 -15.01 20.63
C VAL A 69 -7.05 -16.12 20.95
N LYS A 70 -7.82 -16.58 19.95
CA LYS A 70 -8.81 -17.65 20.12
C LYS A 70 -8.15 -19.01 20.40
N ASP A 71 -7.09 -19.38 19.68
CA ASP A 71 -6.36 -20.64 19.92
C ASP A 71 -5.79 -20.71 21.35
N ARG A 72 -5.07 -19.68 21.79
CA ARG A 72 -4.47 -19.65 23.14
C ARG A 72 -5.48 -19.77 24.28
N ARG A 73 -6.74 -19.41 24.05
CA ARG A 73 -7.80 -19.49 25.06
C ARG A 73 -8.52 -20.85 25.04
N GLY A 74 -8.41 -21.60 23.95
CA GLY A 74 -8.93 -22.98 23.83
C GLY A 74 -8.00 -24.02 24.46
N ASP A 75 -6.68 -23.78 24.47
CA ASP A 75 -5.69 -24.70 25.05
C ASP A 75 -5.61 -24.64 26.59
N ALA A 76 -6.36 -23.74 27.23
CA ALA A 76 -6.32 -23.48 28.67
C ALA A 76 -7.60 -23.91 29.42
N GLY A 77 -8.50 -24.67 28.78
CA GLY A 77 -9.73 -25.21 29.36
C GLY A 77 -9.77 -26.73 29.26
#